data_AF-A0A2L1UMY3-F1
#
_entry.id   AF-A0A2L1UMY3-F1
#
_cell.length_a   1.000
_cell.length_b   1.000
_cell.length_c   1.000
_cell.angle_alpha   90.00
_cell.angle_beta   90.00
_cell.angle_gamma   90.00
#
_symmetry.space_group_name_H-M   'P 1'
#
loop_
_entity.id
_entity.type
_entity.pdbx_description
1 polymer ?
#
loop_
_entity_poly.entity_id
_entity_poly.type
_entity_poly.pdbx_seq_one_letter_code
_entity_poly.pdbx_strand_id
1 'polypeptide(L)'
;MTTLKVKESASVENVPVEVKVDTITDVQGRVIKLRELDPLQESRLVLAVGAEAAANAVYMYTFVYPVAKIESINGDDYGCPANQRQIDGMISVLGKDGMSALLGHFSKIAEDAIAAMDEKAAIKN
;
A
#
# COMPACT_ATOMS: atom_id res chain seq x y z
N MET A 1 28.01 36.26 -12.52
CA MET A 1 26.62 36.56 -12.11
C MET A 1 25.70 35.63 -12.89
N THR A 2 25.48 34.42 -12.39
CA THR A 2 24.74 33.35 -13.10
C THR A 2 23.28 33.41 -12.70
N THR A 3 22.39 33.71 -13.65
CA THR A 3 20.95 33.83 -13.45
C THR A 3 20.27 32.46 -13.41
N LEU A 4 19.80 32.04 -12.23
CA LEU A 4 18.92 30.89 -12.05
C LEU A 4 17.48 31.29 -12.43
N LYS A 5 16.94 30.68 -13.49
CA LYS A 5 15.52 30.77 -13.84
C LYS A 5 14.74 29.80 -12.94
N VAL A 6 14.06 30.33 -11.93
CA VAL A 6 13.00 29.63 -11.19
C VAL A 6 11.82 29.45 -12.16
N LYS A 7 11.49 28.20 -12.48
CA LYS A 7 10.20 27.86 -13.12
C LYS A 7 9.17 27.77 -12.00
N GLU A 8 8.52 28.89 -11.75
CA GLU A 8 7.25 28.95 -11.04
C GLU A 8 6.14 28.94 -12.10
N SER A 9 5.38 27.84 -12.18
CA SER A 9 4.03 27.87 -12.78
C SER A 9 3.23 26.64 -12.38
N ALA A 10 1.97 26.94 -12.06
CA ALA A 10 0.79 26.08 -12.11
C ALA A 10 0.55 25.17 -10.89
N SER A 11 -0.21 25.75 -9.95
CA SER A 11 -1.21 25.08 -9.12
C SER A 11 -1.88 23.94 -9.87
N VAL A 12 -1.63 22.71 -9.43
CA VAL A 12 -2.32 21.53 -9.95
C VAL A 12 -3.75 21.58 -9.42
N GLU A 13 -4.71 21.77 -10.32
CA GLU A 13 -6.13 21.56 -10.05
C GLU A 13 -6.30 20.12 -9.52
N ASN A 14 -6.60 20.01 -8.23
CA ASN A 14 -6.91 18.76 -7.56
C ASN A 14 -8.29 18.29 -8.03
N VAL A 15 -8.33 17.58 -9.16
CA VAL A 15 -9.48 16.75 -9.50
C VAL A 15 -9.59 15.74 -8.35
N PRO A 16 -10.70 15.70 -7.57
CA PRO A 16 -10.87 14.68 -6.56
C PRO A 16 -11.04 13.38 -7.31
N VAL A 17 -9.93 12.67 -7.51
CA VAL A 17 -9.96 11.24 -7.78
C VAL A 17 -10.70 10.68 -6.58
N GLU A 18 -11.91 10.19 -6.81
CA GLU A 18 -12.70 9.50 -5.81
C GLU A 18 -11.89 8.28 -5.40
N VAL A 19 -11.04 8.46 -4.38
CA VAL A 19 -10.21 7.40 -3.84
C VAL A 19 -11.21 6.42 -3.24
N LYS A 20 -11.38 5.26 -3.89
CA LYS A 20 -12.07 4.14 -3.27
C LYS A 20 -11.27 3.80 -2.01
N VAL A 21 -11.76 4.25 -0.87
CA VAL A 21 -11.13 4.01 0.42
C VAL A 21 -11.46 2.56 0.78
N ASP A 22 -10.56 1.64 0.42
CA ASP A 22 -10.69 0.25 0.81
C ASP A 22 -10.55 0.15 2.33
N THR A 23 -11.59 -0.39 2.96
CA THR A 23 -11.67 -0.53 4.41
C THR A 23 -11.88 -1.99 4.76
N ILE A 24 -11.04 -2.50 5.66
CA ILE A 24 -11.08 -3.88 6.15
C ILE A 24 -11.41 -3.85 7.63
N THR A 25 -12.30 -4.73 8.07
CA THR A 25 -12.54 -4.98 9.49
C THR A 25 -11.90 -6.31 9.87
N ASP A 26 -11.07 -6.30 10.91
CA ASP A 26 -10.48 -7.54 11.43
C ASP A 26 -11.42 -8.26 12.43
N VAL A 27 -11.01 -9.44 12.89
CA VAL A 27 -11.80 -10.25 13.85
C VAL A 27 -11.94 -9.56 15.21
N GLN A 28 -11.04 -8.64 15.54
CA GLN A 28 -11.07 -7.86 16.79
C GLN A 28 -11.99 -6.63 16.68
N GLY A 29 -12.61 -6.40 15.51
CA GLY A 29 -13.47 -5.25 15.25
C GLY A 29 -12.70 -3.96 14.94
N ARG A 30 -11.39 -4.05 14.69
CA ARG A 30 -10.57 -2.90 14.29
C ARG A 30 -10.81 -2.58 12.82
N VAL A 31 -10.92 -1.28 12.53
CA VAL A 31 -11.15 -0.76 11.17
C VAL A 31 -9.81 -0.33 10.60
N ILE A 32 -9.37 -1.00 9.54
CA ILE A 32 -8.11 -0.73 8.84
C ILE A 32 -8.46 -0.08 7.50
N LYS A 33 -8.06 1.18 7.32
CA LYS A 33 -8.17 1.86 6.01
C LYS A 33 -6.91 1.65 5.22
N LEU A 34 -7.07 1.41 3.94
CA LEU A 34 -5.97 1.18 3.01
C LEU A 34 -5.77 2.37 2.07
N ARG A 35 -4.50 2.58 1.74
CA ARG A 35 -4.04 3.49 0.70
C ARG A 35 -3.44 2.69 -0.46
N GLU A 36 -3.42 3.33 -1.62
CA GLU A 36 -2.52 2.93 -2.68
C GLU A 36 -1.13 3.55 -2.47
N LEU A 37 -0.11 2.83 -2.95
CA LEU A 37 1.27 3.31 -2.97
C LEU A 37 1.59 3.83 -4.36
N ASP A 38 2.17 5.02 -4.43
CA ASP A 38 2.73 5.50 -5.69
C ASP A 38 4.11 4.84 -5.97
N PRO A 39 4.58 4.82 -7.23
CA PRO A 39 5.85 4.17 -7.57
C PRO A 39 7.07 4.71 -6.80
N LEU A 40 7.06 5.98 -6.40
CA LEU A 40 8.13 6.56 -5.59
C LEU A 40 8.07 6.05 -4.14
N GLN A 41 6.88 5.90 -3.57
CA GLN A 41 6.70 5.26 -2.27
C GLN A 41 7.14 3.79 -2.27
N GLU A 42 6.75 3.02 -3.29
CA GLU A 42 7.19 1.62 -3.42
C GLU A 42 8.71 1.51 -3.53
N SER A 43 9.33 2.37 -4.36
CA SER A 43 10.79 2.42 -4.49
C SER A 43 11.48 2.74 -3.16
N ARG A 44 10.96 3.74 -2.43
CA ARG A 44 11.50 4.12 -1.11
C ARG A 44 11.34 3.01 -0.08
N LEU A 45 10.23 2.28 -0.12
CA LEU A 45 9.97 1.16 0.78
C LEU A 45 10.99 0.03 0.59
N VAL A 46 11.33 -0.30 -0.66
CA VAL A 46 12.39 -1.28 -0.98
C VAL A 46 13.75 -0.84 -0.44
N LEU A 47 14.06 0.46 -0.53
CA LEU A 47 15.30 1.00 0.05
C LEU A 47 15.26 1.00 1.59
N ALA A 48 14.10 1.24 2.19
CA ALA A 48 13.90 1.33 3.64
C ALA A 48 14.10 -0.01 4.37
N VAL A 49 13.80 -1.14 3.72
CA VAL A 49 14.03 -2.49 4.28
C VAL A 49 15.47 -2.96 4.14
N GLY A 50 16.22 -2.40 3.19
CA GLY A 50 17.59 -2.79 2.88
C GLY A 50 17.69 -3.98 1.91
N ALA A 51 18.87 -4.14 1.30
CA ALA A 51 19.08 -5.05 0.17
C ALA A 51 18.77 -6.53 0.47
N GLU A 52 19.11 -7.00 1.67
CA GLU A 52 18.89 -8.39 2.08
C GLU A 52 17.40 -8.72 2.22
N ALA A 53 16.64 -7.88 2.93
CA ALA A 53 15.21 -8.04 3.09
C ALA A 53 14.46 -7.83 1.77
N ALA A 54 14.90 -6.88 0.94
CA ALA A 54 14.36 -6.64 -0.39
C ALA A 54 14.53 -7.84 -1.35
N ALA A 55 15.61 -8.61 -1.20
CA ALA A 55 15.82 -9.82 -1.99
C ALA A 55 14.84 -10.95 -1.63
N ASN A 56 14.22 -10.88 -0.45
CA ASN A 56 13.21 -11.84 -0.03
C ASN A 56 11.81 -11.41 -0.51
N ALA A 57 11.46 -11.84 -1.72
CA ALA A 57 10.16 -11.54 -2.33
C ALA A 57 8.98 -11.97 -1.44
N VAL A 58 9.07 -13.12 -0.78
CA VAL A 58 8.01 -13.60 0.13
C VAL A 58 7.81 -12.63 1.27
N TYR A 59 8.90 -12.19 1.91
CA TYR A 59 8.82 -11.21 2.99
C TYR A 59 8.23 -9.88 2.51
N MET A 60 8.65 -9.40 1.34
CA MET A 60 8.15 -8.15 0.76
C MET A 60 6.64 -8.20 0.49
N TYR A 61 6.16 -9.24 -0.20
CA TYR A 61 4.75 -9.36 -0.60
C TYR A 61 3.82 -9.79 0.54
N THR A 62 4.30 -10.57 1.51
CA THR A 62 3.48 -11.04 2.62
C THR A 62 3.42 -10.03 3.78
N PHE A 63 4.46 -9.23 3.98
CA PHE A 63 4.53 -8.35 5.16
C PHE A 63 4.69 -6.88 4.77
N VAL A 64 5.74 -6.54 4.03
CA VAL A 64 6.15 -5.14 3.84
C VAL A 64 5.14 -4.34 3.03
N TYR A 65 4.78 -4.80 1.82
CA TYR A 65 3.84 -4.08 0.96
C TYR A 65 2.43 -4.00 1.57
N PRO A 66 1.84 -5.09 2.11
CA PRO A 66 0.55 -5.01 2.75
C PRO A 66 0.52 -3.98 3.88
N VAL A 67 1.54 -4.00 4.75
CA VAL A 67 1.62 -3.08 5.89
C VAL A 67 1.81 -1.63 5.44
N ALA A 68 2.63 -1.38 4.42
CA ALA A 68 2.83 -0.04 3.88
C ALA A 68 1.57 0.55 3.23
N LYS A 69 0.65 -0.29 2.76
CA LYS A 69 -0.66 0.12 2.25
C LYS A 69 -1.65 0.50 3.34
N ILE A 70 -1.28 0.50 4.62
CA ILE A 70 -2.19 0.94 5.69
C ILE A 70 -2.14 2.46 5.79
N GLU A 71 -3.32 3.08 5.75
CA GLU A 71 -3.51 4.51 5.96
C GLU A 71 -3.84 4.81 7.42
N SER A 72 -4.78 4.08 8.01
CA SER A 72 -5.16 4.26 9.41
C SER A 72 -5.70 2.98 10.04
N ILE A 73 -5.58 2.87 11.35
CA ILE A 73 -6.17 1.79 12.16
C ILE A 73 -7.01 2.46 13.24
N ASN A 74 -8.32 2.22 13.27
CA ASN A 74 -9.26 2.83 14.23
C ASN A 74 -9.23 4.37 14.28
N GLY A 75 -8.82 5.01 13.18
CA GLY A 75 -8.67 6.47 13.12
C GLY A 75 -7.29 6.99 13.55
N ASP A 76 -6.38 6.12 13.99
CA ASP A 76 -4.97 6.47 14.14
C ASP A 76 -4.28 6.40 12.78
N ASP A 77 -3.80 7.54 12.28
CA ASP A 77 -3.17 7.65 10.97
C ASP A 77 -1.72 7.11 10.98
N TYR A 78 -1.38 6.36 9.94
CA TYR A 78 -0.05 5.80 9.68
C TYR A 78 0.53 6.35 8.38
N GLY A 79 1.77 6.80 8.46
CA GLY A 79 2.55 7.16 7.28
C GLY A 79 3.10 5.92 6.57
N CYS A 80 3.51 6.09 5.32
CA CYS A 80 4.28 5.06 4.62
C CYS A 80 5.59 4.78 5.38
N PRO A 81 5.92 3.51 5.71
CA PRO A 81 7.11 3.17 6.48
C PRO A 81 8.40 3.63 5.80
N ALA A 82 9.25 4.31 6.56
CA ALA A 82 10.53 4.86 6.09
C ALA A 82 11.73 4.01 6.51
N ASN A 83 11.55 2.99 7.35
CA ASN A 83 12.61 2.08 7.79
C ASN A 83 12.04 0.76 8.32
N GLN A 84 12.89 -0.25 8.43
CA GLN A 84 12.56 -1.58 8.95
C GLN A 84 11.87 -1.55 10.33
N ARG A 85 12.30 -0.69 11.26
CA ARG A 85 11.71 -0.61 12.60
C ARG A 85 10.24 -0.19 12.59
N GLN A 86 9.86 0.70 11.68
CA GLN A 86 8.47 1.13 11.52
C GLN A 86 7.61 -0.01 10.97
N ILE A 87 8.16 -0.81 10.04
CA ILE A 87 7.50 -2.00 9.49
C ILE A 87 7.25 -3.01 10.61
N ASP A 88 8.28 -3.33 11.40
CA ASP A 88 8.16 -4.27 12.53
C ASP A 88 7.13 -3.78 13.56
N GLY A 89 7.13 -2.48 13.84
CA GLY A 89 6.15 -1.85 14.74
C GLY A 89 4.71 -2.01 14.23
N MET A 90 4.47 -1.74 12.95
CA MET A 90 3.14 -1.89 12.36
C MET A 90 2.70 -3.35 12.30
N ILE A 91 3.60 -4.29 11.97
CA ILE A 91 3.33 -5.73 12.04
C ILE A 91 2.94 -6.12 13.46
N SER A 92 3.66 -5.61 14.47
CA SER A 92 3.35 -5.88 15.88
C SER A 92 2.00 -5.32 16.30
N VAL A 93 1.61 -4.13 15.83
CA VAL A 93 0.30 -3.52 16.11
C VAL A 93 -0.82 -4.34 15.51
N LEU A 94 -0.69 -4.76 14.25
CA LEU A 94 -1.69 -5.61 13.59
C LEU A 94 -1.79 -6.99 14.23
N GLY A 95 -0.65 -7.55 14.63
CA GLY A 95 -0.57 -8.91 15.11
C GLY A 95 -1.10 -9.92 14.09
N LYS A 96 -1.46 -11.11 14.56
CA LYS A 96 -1.92 -12.20 13.70
C LYS A 96 -3.25 -11.89 13.01
N ASP A 97 -4.20 -11.35 13.75
CA ASP A 97 -5.56 -11.14 13.26
C ASP A 97 -5.63 -10.04 12.20
N GLY A 98 -4.93 -8.92 12.43
CA GLY A 98 -4.84 -7.82 11.47
C GLY A 98 -4.12 -8.23 10.19
N MET A 99 -2.99 -8.94 10.30
CA MET A 99 -2.28 -9.45 9.13
C MET A 99 -3.11 -10.46 8.34
N SER A 100 -3.87 -11.33 9.01
CA SER A 100 -4.73 -12.30 8.33
C SER A 100 -5.87 -11.62 7.57
N ALA A 101 -6.48 -10.58 8.14
CA ALA A 101 -7.52 -9.81 7.48
C ALA A 101 -6.98 -9.09 6.23
N LEU A 102 -5.78 -8.52 6.35
CA LEU A 102 -5.10 -7.81 5.28
C LEU A 102 -4.71 -8.74 4.11
N LEU A 103 -4.09 -9.87 4.41
CA LEU A 103 -3.71 -10.87 3.41
C LEU A 103 -4.94 -11.45 2.71
N GLY A 104 -5.99 -11.80 3.47
CA GLY A 104 -7.24 -12.32 2.91
C GLY A 104 -7.92 -11.32 1.97
N HIS A 105 -7.84 -10.02 2.26
CA HIS A 105 -8.35 -8.98 1.38
C HIS A 105 -7.57 -8.91 0.06
N PHE A 106 -6.24 -8.86 0.12
CA PHE A 106 -5.42 -8.81 -1.10
C PHE A 106 -5.51 -10.09 -1.94
N SER A 107 -5.65 -11.26 -1.32
CA SER A 107 -5.91 -12.51 -2.04
C SER A 107 -7.22 -12.44 -2.82
N LYS A 108 -8.30 -11.93 -2.22
CA LYS A 108 -9.59 -11.76 -2.93
C LYS A 108 -9.47 -10.79 -4.10
N ILE A 109 -8.81 -9.65 -3.91
CA ILE A 109 -8.57 -8.68 -5.00
C ILE A 109 -7.81 -9.35 -6.15
N ALA A 110 -6.78 -10.15 -5.85
CA ALA A 110 -6.01 -10.85 -6.86
C ALA A 110 -6.86 -11.88 -7.62
N GLU A 111 -7.69 -12.66 -6.91
CA GLU A 111 -8.63 -13.61 -7.50
C GLU A 111 -9.66 -12.91 -8.42
N ASP A 112 -10.27 -11.83 -7.94
CA ASP A 112 -11.24 -11.03 -8.70
C ASP A 112 -10.60 -10.39 -9.95
N ALA A 113 -9.35 -9.93 -9.84
CA ALA A 113 -8.61 -9.37 -10.96
C ALA A 113 -8.32 -10.41 -12.04
N ILE A 114 -7.95 -11.64 -11.65
CA ILE A 114 -7.72 -12.75 -12.59
C ILE A 114 -9.05 -13.12 -13.28
N ALA A 115 -10.13 -13.29 -12.53
CA ALA A 115 -11.44 -13.61 -13.09
C ALA A 115 -11.92 -12.55 -14.10
N ALA A 116 -11.72 -11.26 -13.81
CA ALA A 116 -12.06 -10.17 -14.72
C ALA A 116 -11.19 -10.13 -15.99
N MET A 117 -9.95 -10.62 -15.92
CA MET A 117 -9.09 -10.76 -17.10
C MET A 117 -9.55 -11.90 -18.00
N ASP A 118 -9.95 -13.04 -17.43
CA ASP A 118 -10.47 -14.19 -18.17
C ASP A 118 -11.79 -13.87 -18.88
N GLU A 119 -12.70 -13.14 -18.23
CA GLU A 119 -13.96 -12.69 -18.83
C GLU A 119 -13.72 -11.74 -20.02
N LYS A 120 -12.79 -10.79 -19.88
CA LYS A 120 -12.39 -9.88 -20.98
C LYS A 120 -11.71 -10.60 -22.13
N ALA A 121 -11.03 -11.72 -21.88
CA ALA A 121 -10.44 -12.55 -22.91
C ALA A 121 -11.52 -13.36 -23.67
N ALA A 122 -12.57 -13.82 -22.98
CA ALA A 122 -13.68 -14.57 -23.57
C ALA A 122 -14.58 -13.72 -24.50
N ILE A 123 -14.76 -12.44 -24.22
CA ILE A 123 -15.60 -11.53 -25.04
C ILE A 123 -14.92 -11.12 -26.36
N LYS A 124 -13.61 -11.37 -26.51
CA LYS A 124 -12.82 -10.97 -27.69
C LYS A 124 -12.66 -12.06 -28.77
N ASN A 125 -13.19 -13.27 -28.57
CA ASN A 125 -13.24 -14.34 -29.57
C ASN A 125 -14.67 -14.51 -30.13
#